data_AF-A0A369SAH9-F1
#
_entry.id   AF-A0A369SAH9-F1
#
_cell.length_a   1.000
_cell.length_b   1.000
_cell.length_c   1.000
_cell.angle_alpha   90.00
_cell.angle_beta   90.00
_cell.angle_gamma   90.00
#
_symmetry.space_group_name_H-M   'P 1'
#
loop_
_entity.id
_entity.type
_entity.pdbx_description
1 polymer ?
#
loop_
_entity_poly.entity_id
_entity_poly.type
_entity_poly.pdbx_seq_one_letter_code
_entity_poly.pdbx_strand_id
1 'polypeptide(L)'
;MSSGHVRNISRLRAKIFGRLPFKTDPKSYKVVKAFRQQPKGPQIVEYTQPIQRFNSLLLRLRHMGLYTDEHLDFIDENEQKRRLKGKVPPKKGQGRRSAKKK
;
A
#
# COMPACT_ATOMS: atom_id res chain seq x y z
N MET A 1 36.43 42.56 -15.75
CA MET A 1 34.95 42.49 -15.97
C MET A 1 34.24 43.22 -14.85
N SER A 2 33.27 44.09 -15.16
CA SER A 2 32.49 44.81 -14.13
C SER A 2 31.61 43.85 -13.32
N SER A 3 31.47 44.11 -12.01
CA SER A 3 30.62 43.35 -11.07
C SER A 3 29.18 43.18 -11.56
N GLY A 4 28.63 44.20 -12.26
CA GLY A 4 27.28 44.13 -12.84
C GLY A 4 27.17 43.14 -14.01
N HIS A 5 28.19 43.08 -14.87
CA HIS A 5 28.22 42.18 -16.02
C HIS A 5 28.29 40.71 -15.59
N VAL A 6 29.09 40.39 -14.57
CA VAL A 6 29.19 39.05 -13.98
C VAL A 6 27.84 38.60 -13.39
N ARG A 7 27.12 39.51 -12.73
CA ARG A 7 25.77 39.24 -12.20
C ARG A 7 24.76 38.95 -13.32
N ASN A 8 24.82 39.68 -14.43
CA ASN A 8 23.95 39.48 -15.59
C ASN A 8 24.20 38.13 -16.27
N ILE A 9 25.47 37.76 -16.48
CA ILE A 9 25.85 36.44 -17.00
C ILE A 9 25.35 35.33 -16.07
N SER A 10 25.47 35.50 -14.76
CA SER A 10 25.04 34.49 -13.78
C SER A 10 23.52 34.28 -13.80
N ARG A 11 22.73 35.36 -13.93
CA ARG A 11 21.26 35.30 -14.08
C ARG A 11 20.85 34.66 -15.39
N LEU A 12 21.51 35.02 -16.50
CA LEU A 12 21.26 34.46 -17.81
C LEU A 12 21.51 32.94 -17.82
N ARG A 13 22.67 32.52 -17.28
CA ARG A 13 23.01 31.10 -17.10
C ARG A 13 21.93 30.36 -16.32
N ALA A 14 21.45 30.92 -15.21
CA ALA A 14 20.39 30.29 -14.42
C ALA A 14 19.10 30.11 -15.22
N LYS A 15 18.68 31.12 -16.01
CA LYS A 15 17.50 31.02 -16.88
C LYS A 15 17.65 29.94 -17.95
N ILE A 16 18.80 29.91 -18.65
CA ILE A 16 19.08 28.93 -19.70
C ILE A 16 18.99 27.50 -19.17
N PHE A 17 19.53 27.26 -17.97
CA PHE A 17 19.56 25.92 -17.37
C PHE A 17 18.41 25.64 -16.39
N GLY A 18 17.34 26.46 -16.39
CA GLY A 18 16.16 26.24 -15.54
C GLY A 18 16.42 26.27 -14.02
N ARG A 19 17.47 26.99 -13.59
CA ARG A 19 17.78 27.24 -12.17
C ARG A 19 17.17 28.56 -11.72
N LEU A 20 17.07 28.77 -10.40
CA LEU A 20 16.58 30.04 -9.87
C LEU A 20 17.53 31.19 -10.23
N PRO A 21 17.05 32.27 -10.90
CA PRO A 21 17.89 33.38 -11.32
C PRO A 21 18.15 34.41 -10.21
N PHE A 22 17.39 34.36 -9.11
CA PHE A 22 17.55 35.26 -7.96
C PHE A 22 18.05 34.50 -6.73
N LYS A 23 18.75 35.23 -5.86
CA LYS A 23 19.10 34.72 -4.53
C LYS A 23 17.80 34.53 -3.77
N THR A 24 17.56 33.30 -3.34
CA THR A 24 16.35 32.91 -2.63
C THR A 24 16.72 32.61 -1.19
N ASP A 25 15.84 32.96 -0.25
CA ASP A 25 16.04 32.60 1.14
C ASP A 25 16.14 31.08 1.32
N PRO A 26 16.95 30.59 2.26
CA PRO A 26 17.13 29.16 2.49
C PRO A 26 15.80 28.46 2.84
N LYS A 27 14.87 29.18 3.49
CA LYS A 27 13.51 28.68 3.80
C LYS A 27 12.70 28.43 2.53
N SER A 28 12.68 29.38 1.59
CA SER A 28 11.91 29.27 0.34
C SER A 28 12.53 28.26 -0.63
N TYR A 29 13.86 28.08 -0.60
CA TYR A 29 14.55 27.06 -1.40
C TYR A 29 14.16 25.61 -1.02
N LYS A 30 13.58 25.39 0.17
CA LYS A 30 13.05 24.07 0.59
C LYS A 30 12.00 23.54 -0.39
N VAL A 31 11.16 24.40 -0.94
CA VAL A 31 10.09 24.02 -1.89
C VAL A 31 10.70 23.49 -3.19
N VAL A 32 11.69 24.20 -3.73
CA VAL A 32 12.46 23.77 -4.91
C VAL A 32 13.11 22.41 -4.66
N LYS A 33 13.71 22.22 -3.48
CA LYS A 33 14.32 20.94 -3.09
C LYS A 33 13.28 19.81 -3.00
N ALA A 34 12.11 20.09 -2.43
CA ALA A 34 11.04 19.11 -2.29
C ALA A 34 10.51 18.63 -3.65
N PHE A 35 10.29 19.54 -4.60
CA PHE A 35 9.84 19.17 -5.96
C PHE A 35 10.96 18.60 -6.84
N ARG A 36 12.21 18.92 -6.55
CA ARG A 36 13.37 18.31 -7.23
C ARG A 36 13.59 16.87 -6.80
N GLN A 37 13.19 16.51 -5.59
CA GLN A 37 13.30 15.15 -5.07
C GLN A 37 12.09 14.32 -5.48
N GLN A 38 12.31 13.04 -5.78
CA GLN A 38 11.20 12.12 -5.97
C GLN A 38 10.47 11.93 -4.62
N PRO A 39 9.14 12.05 -4.57
CA PRO A 39 8.40 11.79 -3.34
C PRO A 39 8.56 10.33 -2.94
N LYS A 40 8.69 10.07 -1.63
CA LYS A 40 8.89 8.72 -1.07
C LYS A 40 7.66 7.79 -1.19
N GLY A 41 6.57 8.25 -1.80
CA GLY A 41 5.28 7.57 -1.87
C GLY A 41 5.30 6.11 -2.32
N PRO A 42 5.86 5.77 -3.51
CA PRO A 42 5.71 4.42 -4.06
C PRO A 42 6.34 3.34 -3.18
N GLN A 43 7.53 3.61 -2.63
CA GLN A 43 8.25 2.67 -1.76
C GLN A 43 7.51 2.39 -0.44
N ILE A 44 6.77 3.39 0.08
CA ILE A 44 6.00 3.24 1.32
C ILE A 44 4.71 2.46 1.06
N VAL A 45 4.05 2.73 -0.07
CA VAL A 45 2.78 2.08 -0.44
C VAL A 45 2.98 0.61 -0.82
N GLU A 46 4.08 0.29 -1.50
CA GLU A 46 4.40 -1.08 -1.95
C GLU A 46 5.08 -1.93 -0.87
N TYR A 47 5.22 -1.40 0.35
CA TYR A 47 5.88 -2.11 1.45
C TYR A 47 5.23 -3.46 1.76
N THR A 48 3.89 -3.53 1.72
CA THR A 48 3.17 -4.79 1.92
C THR A 48 2.78 -5.41 0.58
N GLN A 49 2.92 -6.73 0.51
CA GLN A 49 2.39 -7.48 -0.62
C GLN A 49 0.86 -7.36 -0.66
N PRO A 50 0.24 -7.38 -1.86
CA PRO A 50 -1.21 -7.36 -2.00
C PRO A 50 -1.84 -8.72 -1.61
N ILE A 51 -1.88 -9.02 -0.31
CA ILE A 51 -2.31 -10.32 0.26
C ILE A 51 -3.69 -10.74 -0.24
N GLN A 52 -4.65 -9.81 -0.34
CA GLN A 52 -6.00 -10.10 -0.84
C GLN A 52 -6.01 -10.63 -2.28
N ARG A 53 -5.11 -10.13 -3.14
CA ARG A 53 -4.99 -10.59 -4.52
C ARG A 53 -4.42 -12.01 -4.57
N PHE A 54 -3.39 -12.29 -3.77
CA PHE A 54 -2.82 -13.63 -3.68
C PHE A 54 -3.81 -14.65 -3.13
N ASN A 55 -4.49 -14.34 -2.03
CA ASN A 55 -5.45 -15.25 -1.40
C ASN A 55 -6.60 -15.58 -2.35
N SER A 56 -7.14 -14.58 -3.06
CA SER A 56 -8.22 -14.82 -4.03
C SER A 56 -7.75 -15.60 -5.25
N LEU A 57 -6.52 -15.38 -5.71
CA LEU A 57 -5.92 -16.14 -6.81
C LEU A 57 -5.74 -17.62 -6.43
N LEU A 58 -5.10 -17.90 -5.29
CA LEU A 58 -4.83 -19.27 -4.85
C LEU A 58 -6.12 -20.04 -4.57
N LEU A 59 -7.12 -19.39 -3.99
CA LEU A 59 -8.44 -20.00 -3.79
C LEU A 59 -9.10 -20.38 -5.13
N ARG A 60 -8.99 -19.53 -6.17
CA ARG A 60 -9.51 -19.85 -7.51
C ARG A 60 -8.75 -21.01 -8.15
N LEU A 61 -7.42 -21.03 -8.03
CA LEU A 61 -6.60 -22.13 -8.54
C LEU A 61 -6.95 -23.46 -7.85
N ARG A 62 -7.22 -23.42 -6.53
CA ARG A 62 -7.73 -24.58 -5.79
C ARG A 62 -9.05 -25.08 -6.35
N HIS A 63 -10.02 -24.18 -6.58
CA HIS A 63 -11.30 -24.56 -7.17
C HIS A 63 -11.18 -25.11 -8.60
N MET A 64 -10.16 -24.69 -9.35
CA MET A 64 -9.86 -25.23 -10.69
C MET A 64 -9.09 -26.56 -10.64
N GLY A 65 -8.66 -27.02 -9.46
CA GLY A 65 -7.81 -28.21 -9.32
C GLY A 65 -6.35 -28.00 -9.76
N LEU A 66 -5.93 -26.75 -9.97
CA LEU A 66 -4.57 -26.39 -10.40
C LEU A 66 -3.62 -26.20 -9.21
N TYR A 67 -4.16 -26.09 -8.00
CA TYR A 67 -3.41 -25.86 -6.78
C TYR A 67 -4.01 -26.68 -5.63
N THR A 68 -3.16 -27.35 -4.85
CA THR A 68 -3.55 -28.09 -3.64
C THR A 68 -3.13 -27.29 -2.41
N ASP A 69 -4.11 -26.89 -1.60
CA ASP A 69 -3.88 -26.14 -0.37
C ASP A 69 -4.10 -27.06 0.85
N GLU A 70 -3.03 -27.70 1.31
CA GLU A 70 -3.06 -28.65 2.43
C GLU A 70 -3.60 -28.02 3.72
N HIS A 71 -3.36 -26.72 3.92
CA HIS A 71 -3.80 -26.01 5.11
C HIS A 71 -5.31 -25.79 5.09
N LEU A 72 -5.87 -25.35 3.95
CA LEU A 72 -7.33 -25.27 3.81
C LEU A 72 -7.99 -26.64 3.86
N ASP A 73 -7.39 -27.67 3.27
CA ASP A 73 -7.92 -29.04 3.32
C ASP A 73 -8.01 -29.57 4.77
N PHE A 74 -6.98 -29.32 5.59
CA PHE A 74 -7.00 -29.65 7.01
C PHE A 74 -8.08 -28.88 7.80
N ILE A 75 -8.28 -27.60 7.48
CA ILE A 75 -9.34 -26.79 8.11
C ILE A 75 -10.72 -27.34 7.74
N ASP A 76 -10.95 -27.62 6.46
CA ASP A 76 -12.22 -28.13 5.95
C ASP A 76 -12.56 -29.50 6.57
N GLU A 77 -11.59 -30.42 6.66
CA GLU A 77 -11.79 -31.72 7.30
C GLU A 77 -12.15 -31.58 8.80
N ASN A 78 -11.45 -30.69 9.50
CA ASN A 78 -11.75 -30.40 10.91
C ASN A 78 -13.13 -29.77 11.09
N GLU A 79 -13.56 -28.93 10.16
CA GLU A 79 -14.91 -28.36 10.19
C GLU A 79 -15.96 -29.45 10.00
N GLN A 80 -15.76 -30.39 9.08
CA GLN A 80 -16.66 -31.55 8.92
C GLN A 80 -16.75 -32.38 10.19
N LYS A 81 -15.61 -32.68 10.83
CA LYS A 81 -15.59 -33.39 12.13
C LYS A 81 -16.36 -32.63 13.21
N ARG A 82 -16.29 -31.29 13.23
CA ARG A 82 -17.09 -30.46 14.17
C ARG A 82 -18.58 -30.51 13.85
N ARG A 83 -18.96 -30.53 12.57
CA ARG A 83 -20.35 -30.67 12.11
C ARG A 83 -20.96 -31.99 12.56
N LEU A 84 -20.25 -33.10 12.37
CA LEU A 84 -20.67 -34.43 12.84
C LEU A 84 -20.83 -34.49 14.37
N LYS A 85 -20.00 -33.75 15.11
CA LYS A 85 -20.10 -33.64 16.58
C LYS A 85 -21.19 -32.65 17.05
N GLY A 86 -21.93 -32.01 16.14
CA GLY A 86 -22.90 -30.96 16.47
C GLY A 86 -22.28 -29.68 17.05
N LYS A 87 -20.95 -29.50 16.93
CA LYS A 87 -20.20 -28.35 17.44
C LYS A 87 -20.04 -27.26 16.38
N VAL A 88 -21.08 -27.05 15.57
CA VAL A 88 -21.10 -26.02 14.54
C VAL A 88 -21.37 -24.66 15.19
N PRO A 89 -20.71 -23.58 14.75
CA PRO A 89 -21.12 -22.24 15.17
C PRO A 89 -22.61 -22.02 14.86
N PRO A 90 -23.39 -21.48 15.82
CA PRO A 90 -24.80 -21.22 15.58
C PRO A 90 -24.97 -20.19 14.46
N LYS A 91 -26.09 -20.26 13.73
CA LYS A 91 -26.42 -19.26 12.71
C LYS A 91 -26.38 -17.86 13.33
N LYS A 92 -25.86 -16.88 12.60
CA LYS A 92 -25.80 -15.48 13.05
C LYS A 92 -27.19 -15.04 13.53
N GLY A 93 -27.27 -14.55 14.77
CA GLY A 93 -28.54 -14.14 15.40
C GLY A 93 -29.31 -15.24 16.15
N GLN A 94 -28.87 -16.50 16.10
CA GLN A 94 -29.44 -17.63 16.86
C GLN A 94 -28.51 -18.10 17.99
N GLY A 95 -27.63 -17.22 18.46
CA GLY A 95 -26.75 -17.52 19.57
C GLY A 95 -27.51 -17.80 20.87
N ARG A 96 -26.80 -18.36 21.86
CA ARG A 96 -27.39 -18.69 23.18
C ARG A 96 -28.04 -17.48 23.86
N ARG A 97 -27.57 -16.26 23.58
CA ARG A 97 -28.13 -15.01 24.13
C ARG A 97 -29.49 -14.64 23.53
N SER A 98 -29.70 -14.89 22.24
CA SER A 98 -30.98 -14.64 21.55
C SER A 98 -32.05 -15.65 21.96
N ALA A 99 -31.68 -16.91 22.24
CA ALA A 99 -32.61 -17.92 22.73
C ALA A 99 -33.17 -17.62 24.14
N LYS A 100 -32.42 -16.88 24.97
CA LYS A 100 -32.81 -16.48 26.33
C LYS A 100 -33.73 -15.24 26.39
N LYS A 101 -33.93 -14.54 25.28
CA LYS A 101 -34.78 -13.33 25.21
C LYS A 101 -36.26 -13.64 24.91
N LYS A 102 -36.66 -14.92 24.93
CA LYS A 102 -38.06 -15.33 24.91
C LYS A 102 -38.58 -15.50 26.32
#